data_AF-T0RBQ2-F1
#
_entry.id   AF-T0RBQ2-F1
#
_cell.length_a   1.000
_cell.length_b   1.000
_cell.length_c   1.000
_cell.angle_alpha   90.00
_cell.angle_beta   90.00
_cell.angle_gamma   90.00
#
_symmetry.space_group_name_H-M   'P 1'
#
loop_
_entity.id
_entity.type
_entity.pdbx_description
1 polymer ?
#
loop_
_entity_poly.entity_id
_entity_poly.type
_entity_poly.pdbx_seq_one_letter_code
_entity_poly.pdbx_strand_id
1 'polypeptide(L)' 'MSNSVSVKVVAAEGMPIERTLKKFKRMCENYGITKEYRKRKHYSKPSILKKEKLENAQKRRIKLQKKSFGRYSKI' A
#
# COMPACT_ATOMS: atom_id res chain seq x y z
N MET A 1 24.80 3.22 -12.77
CA MET A 1 24.37 3.43 -11.36
C MET A 1 23.08 4.24 -11.38
N SER A 2 21.93 3.56 -11.27
CA SER A 2 20.63 4.23 -11.36
C SER A 2 20.31 4.95 -10.05
N ASN A 3 20.09 6.26 -10.10
CA ASN A 3 19.57 7.07 -9.01
C ASN A 3 18.24 6.47 -8.50
N SER A 4 18.27 5.69 -7.42
CA SER A 4 17.09 5.03 -6.85
C SER A 4 16.33 5.97 -5.93
N VAL A 5 15.70 7.00 -6.49
CA VAL A 5 14.76 7.82 -5.73
C VAL A 5 13.42 7.07 -5.67
N SER A 6 13.15 6.42 -4.54
CA SER A 6 11.94 5.59 -4.37
C SER A 6 10.63 6.40 -4.33
N VAL A 7 10.67 7.67 -3.88
CA VAL A 7 9.53 8.59 -3.85
C VAL A 7 10.02 10.03 -4.06
N LYS A 8 9.50 10.73 -5.07
CA LYS A 8 9.71 12.17 -5.29
C LYS A 8 8.38 12.91 -5.22
N VAL A 9 8.30 13.97 -4.42
CA VAL A 9 7.16 14.89 -4.37
C VAL A 9 7.65 16.28 -4.70
N VAL A 10 7.07 16.88 -5.74
CA VAL A 10 7.32 18.28 -6.11
C VAL A 10 6.20 19.12 -5.51
N ALA A 11 6.57 20.15 -4.75
CA ALA A 11 5.64 21.17 -4.28
C ALA A 11 5.56 22.28 -5.33
N ALA A 12 4.34 22.72 -5.66
CA ALA A 12 4.12 23.90 -6.48
C ALA A 12 4.01 25.14 -5.59
N GLU A 13 4.47 26.28 -6.08
CA GLU A 13 4.32 27.57 -5.38
C GLU A 13 2.83 27.89 -5.21
N GLY A 14 2.39 28.05 -3.95
CA GLY A 14 0.99 28.28 -3.59
C GLY A 14 0.26 27.08 -2.95
N MET A 15 0.85 25.89 -2.88
CA MET A 15 0.26 24.79 -2.10
C MET A 15 0.64 24.86 -0.61
N PRO A 16 -0.34 24.72 0.31
CA PRO A 16 -0.05 24.56 1.73
C PRO A 16 0.86 23.36 1.99
N ILE A 17 1.87 23.54 2.84
CA ILE A 17 2.87 22.52 3.19
C ILE A 17 2.24 21.21 3.66
N GLU A 18 1.15 21.30 4.44
CA GLU A 18 0.43 20.14 4.97
C GLU A 18 -0.12 19.23 3.87
N ARG A 19 -0.61 19.81 2.76
CA ARG A 19 -1.12 19.04 1.62
C ARG A 19 0.01 18.26 0.94
N THR A 20 1.18 18.88 0.81
CA THR A 20 2.38 18.23 0.26
C THR A 20 2.86 17.08 1.16
N LEU A 21 2.88 17.27 2.48
CA LEU A 21 3.24 16.22 3.44
C LEU A 21 2.26 15.04 3.41
N LYS A 22 0.96 15.31 3.32
CA LYS A 22 -0.06 14.27 3.19
C LYS A 22 0.11 13.48 1.88
N LYS A 23 0.45 14.17 0.78
CA LYS A 23 0.74 13.54 -0.51
C LYS A 23 1.98 12.65 -0.43
N PHE A 24 3.05 13.12 0.21
CA PHE A 24 4.26 12.33 0.46
C PHE A 24 3.97 11.06 1.25
N LYS A 25 3.25 11.18 2.38
CA LYS A 25 2.84 10.02 3.18
C LYS A 25 2.06 9.00 2.36
N ARG A 26 1.07 9.47 1.58
CA ARG A 26 0.27 8.59 0.70
C ARG A 26 1.13 7.93 -0.37
N MET A 27 2.12 8.63 -0.94
CA MET A 27 3.05 8.03 -1.89
C MET A 27 3.89 6.94 -1.20
N CYS A 28 4.48 7.19 -0.03
CA CYS A 28 5.21 6.17 0.73
C CYS A 28 4.37 4.93 1.07
N GLU A 29 3.09 5.13 1.39
CA GLU A 29 2.14 4.02 1.63
C GLU A 29 1.78 3.25 0.34
N ASN A 30 1.61 3.95 -0.77
CA ASN A 30 1.31 3.37 -2.08
C ASN A 30 2.49 2.56 -2.64
N TYR A 31 3.70 3.12 -2.59
CA TYR A 31 4.93 2.43 -2.97
C TYR A 31 5.25 1.27 -2.01
N GLY A 32 4.55 1.17 -0.88
CA GLY A 32 4.66 0.04 0.03
C GLY A 32 5.90 0.07 0.92
N ILE A 33 6.64 1.20 0.95
CA ILE A 33 7.88 1.37 1.72
C ILE A 33 7.65 1.07 3.20
N THR A 34 6.56 1.59 3.78
CA THR A 34 6.22 1.33 5.19
C THR A 34 5.91 -0.14 5.46
N LYS A 35 5.30 -0.85 4.50
CA LYS A 35 5.00 -2.28 4.63
C LYS A 35 6.25 -3.12 4.52
N GLU A 36 7.12 -2.78 3.59
CA GLU A 36 8.42 -3.42 3.41
C GLU A 36 9.30 -3.24 4.64
N TYR A 37 9.38 -2.02 5.18
CA TYR A 37 10.08 -1.75 6.42
C TYR A 37 9.58 -2.66 7.56
N ARG A 38 8.26 -2.72 7.78
CA ARG A 38 7.67 -3.59 8.83
C ARG A 38 7.96 -5.07 8.61
N LYS A 39 7.94 -5.54 7.36
CA LYS A 39 8.23 -6.94 7.00
C LYS A 39 9.70 -7.30 7.22
N ARG A 40 10.62 -6.35 7.02
CA ARG A 40 12.07 -6.56 7.17
C ARG A 40 12.57 -6.44 8.62
N LYS A 41 11.76 -5.89 9.54
CA LYS A 41 12.17 -5.70 10.95
C LYS A 41 12.51 -7.00 11.68
N HIS A 42 11.86 -8.11 11.35
CA HIS A 42 12.05 -9.40 11.99
C HIS A 42 12.17 -10.50 10.94
N TYR A 43 12.95 -11.54 11.24
CA TYR A 43 13.01 -12.70 10.38
C TYR A 43 11.74 -13.54 10.55
N SER A 44 10.99 -13.69 9.46
CA SER A 44 9.86 -14.59 9.37
C SER A 44 10.22 -15.76 8.47
N LYS A 45 10.04 -16.99 8.98
CA LYS A 45 10.32 -18.22 8.24
C LYS A 45 9.58 -18.21 6.89
N PRO A 46 10.17 -18.72 5.79
CA PRO A 46 9.54 -18.71 4.46
C PRO A 46 8.15 -19.35 4.41
N SER A 47 7.89 -20.38 5.23
CA SER A 47 6.57 -21.01 5.32
C SER A 47 5.49 -20.05 5.84
N ILE A 48 5.82 -19.23 6.83
CA ILE A 48 4.91 -18.23 7.41
C ILE A 48 4.62 -17.14 6.37
N LEU A 49 5.67 -16.66 5.70
CA LEU A 49 5.53 -15.66 4.63
C LEU A 49 4.62 -16.16 3.48
N LYS A 50 4.73 -17.44 3.10
CA LYS A 50 3.86 -18.06 2.08
C LYS A 50 2.41 -18.11 2.58
N LYS A 51 2.19 -18.53 3.82
CA LYS A 51 0.86 -18.59 4.44
C LYS A 51 0.20 -17.20 4.49
N GLU A 52 0.89 -16.20 5.01
CA GLU A 52 0.39 -14.81 5.07
C GLU A 52 0.08 -14.23 3.69
N LYS A 53 0.88 -14.56 2.67
CA LYS A 53 0.63 -14.13 1.28
C LYS A 53 -0.69 -14.70 0.75
N LEU A 54 -0.95 -15.99 0.98
CA LEU A 54 -2.17 -16.66 0.55
C LEU A 54 -3.40 -16.11 1.28
N GLU A 55 -3.33 -15.96 2.60
CA GLU A 55 -4.43 -15.40 3.39
C GLU A 55 -4.77 -13.96 2.96
N ASN A 56 -3.75 -13.12 2.71
CA ASN A 56 -3.95 -11.76 2.24
C ASN A 56 -4.59 -11.72 0.83
N ALA A 57 -4.23 -12.64 -0.06
CA ALA A 57 -4.85 -12.77 -1.37
C ALA A 57 -6.32 -13.20 -1.26
N GLN A 58 -6.63 -14.19 -0.42
CA GLN A 58 -8.00 -14.64 -0.16
C GLN A 58 -8.86 -13.51 0.43
N LYS A 59 -8.35 -12.80 1.44
CA LYS A 59 -9.03 -11.64 2.04
C LYS A 59 -9.33 -10.57 1.00
N ARG A 60 -8.41 -10.29 0.06
CA ARG A 60 -8.64 -9.35 -1.05
C ARG A 60 -9.73 -9.84 -2.01
N ARG A 61 -9.69 -11.12 -2.40
CA ARG A 61 -10.71 -11.74 -3.28
C ARG A 61 -12.11 -11.63 -2.67
N ILE A 62 -12.25 -11.99 -1.40
CA ILE A 62 -13.53 -11.92 -0.67
C ILE A 62 -14.05 -10.47 -0.62
N LYS A 63 -13.18 -9.48 -0.36
CA LYS A 63 -13.58 -8.06 -0.36
C LYS A 63 -14.06 -7.58 -1.73
N LEU A 64 -13.39 -7.99 -2.81
CA LEU A 64 -13.80 -7.64 -4.17
C LEU A 64 -15.16 -8.26 -4.52
N GLN A 65 -15.34 -9.53 -4.18
CA GLN A 65 -16.59 -10.26 -4.39
C GLN A 65 -17.76 -9.65 -3.60
N LYS A 66 -17.56 -9.34 -2.31
CA LYS A 66 -18.59 -8.63 -1.52
C LYS A 66 -18.96 -7.27 -2.12
N LYS A 67 -17.98 -6.54 -2.67
CA LYS A 67 -18.21 -5.24 -3.34
C LYS A 67 -18.96 -5.39 -4.68
N SER A 68 -18.83 -6.50 -5.40
CA SER A 68 -19.64 -6.73 -6.60
C SER A 68 -21.07 -7.10 -6.26
N PHE A 69 -21.29 -7.98 -5.27
CA PHE A 69 -22.63 -8.37 -4.84
C PHE A 69 -23.43 -7.21 -4.23
N GLY A 70 -22.82 -6.38 -3.38
CA GLY A 70 -23.50 -5.20 -2.80
C GLY A 70 -23.83 -4.08 -3.79
N ARG A 71 -23.27 -4.11 -5.02
CA ARG A 71 -23.66 -3.20 -6.10
C ARG A 71 -24.87 -3.71 -6.89
N TYR A 72 -25.03 -5.04 -6.95
CA TYR A 72 -26.16 -5.67 -7.64
C TYR A 72 -27.42 -5.68 -6.77
N SER A 73 -27.27 -5.79 -5.44
CA SER A 73 -28.39 -5.73 -4.47
C SER A 73 -28.95 -4.32 -4.22
N LYS A 74 -28.50 -3.32 -4.97
CA LYS A 74 -28.90 -1.91 -4.84
C LYS A 74 -29.62 -1.38 -6.10
N ILE A 75 -29.90 -2.27 -7.04
CA ILE A 75 -30.82 -2.13 -8.16
C ILE A 75 -32.10 -2.83 -7.73
#